data_AF-A0A947WJY8-F1
#
_entry.id   AF-A0A947WJY8-F1
#
_cell.length_a   1.000
_cell.length_b   1.000
_cell.length_c   1.000
_cell.angle_alpha   90.00
_cell.angle_beta   90.00
_cell.angle_gamma   90.00
#
_symmetry.space_group_name_H-M   'P 1'
#
loop_
_entity.id
_entity.type
_entity.pdbx_description
1 polymer ?
#
loop_
_entity_poly.entity_id
_entity_poly.type
_entity_poly.pdbx_seq_one_letter_code
_entity_poly.pdbx_strand_id
1 'polypeptide(L)'
;MTIKQIYNLAIELGIKNDLRGSKIVKDKLARVKAKYQKLSEEQKKEFDEERLSNPFSDTRYFGDPNKQVKRALAGIDMETGEVMLANELSKTKPIDLVISHHPLGPALAGLDEVMHLQVEVLAKYGVPINIAESLTQIRMNEVSRSVSPVNHYKAIDAAKLLGIEMMCVHTPADNSVANYLSKEINKNKKKLVYVDDLLKLLKTIPEYQEAIKQKAGPRLFTGKPDRYLGKIAVTEITGGTAGHKDIYQHMANAGIGTVVAMHMKEEHREEAEKAYLNIVIAGHMASDSIGMNMFLDELVKRGVEVIPCSGLIRYSRVKKSKNKR
;
A
#
# COMPACT_ATOMS: atom_id res chain seq x y z
N MET A 1 18.23 -5.90 13.84
CA MET A 1 17.02 -6.72 13.59
C MET A 1 17.34 -7.61 12.39
N THR A 2 16.85 -8.86 12.34
CA THR A 2 16.99 -9.65 11.11
C THR A 2 15.98 -9.24 10.04
N ILE A 3 16.23 -9.57 8.77
CA ILE A 3 15.25 -9.38 7.69
C ILE A 3 13.92 -10.06 8.01
N LYS A 4 13.94 -11.29 8.54
CA LYS A 4 12.70 -11.99 8.94
C LYS A 4 11.94 -11.25 10.03
N GLN A 5 12.62 -10.65 11.01
CA GLN A 5 11.97 -9.83 12.04
C GLN A 5 11.32 -8.57 11.45
N ILE A 6 12.00 -7.91 10.51
CA ILE A 6 11.47 -6.74 9.80
C ILE A 6 10.24 -7.12 8.97
N TYR A 7 10.31 -8.23 8.24
CA TYR A 7 9.22 -8.75 7.43
C TYR A 7 7.99 -9.12 8.26
N ASN A 8 8.19 -9.86 9.36
CA ASN A 8 7.10 -10.22 10.27
C ASN A 8 6.46 -8.97 10.90
N LEU A 9 7.26 -7.95 11.24
CA LEU A 9 6.75 -6.67 11.73
C LEU A 9 5.89 -5.96 10.69
N ALA A 10 6.30 -5.96 9.40
CA ALA A 10 5.50 -5.40 8.32
C ALA A 10 4.13 -6.10 8.25
N ILE A 11 4.10 -7.43 8.23
CA ILE A 11 2.86 -8.22 8.22
C ILE A 11 1.98 -7.91 9.44
N GLU A 12 2.56 -7.86 10.65
CA GLU A 12 1.84 -7.55 11.88
C GLU A 12 1.16 -6.18 11.80
N LEU A 13 1.90 -5.15 11.35
CA LEU A 13 1.37 -3.80 11.16
C LEU A 13 0.27 -3.78 10.10
N GLY A 14 0.46 -4.51 8.99
CA GLY A 14 -0.54 -4.65 7.93
C GLY A 14 -1.84 -5.25 8.46
N ILE A 15 -1.79 -6.33 9.24
CA ILE A 15 -2.96 -6.98 9.84
C ILE A 15 -3.63 -6.08 10.88
N LYS A 16 -2.84 -5.33 11.65
CA LYS A 16 -3.32 -4.40 12.67
C LYS A 16 -4.06 -3.20 12.06
N ASN A 17 -3.60 -2.72 10.91
CA ASN A 17 -4.15 -1.55 10.23
C ASN A 17 -5.16 -1.90 9.13
N ASP A 18 -5.38 -3.19 8.82
CA ASP A 18 -6.33 -3.62 7.79
C ASP A 18 -7.74 -3.09 8.09
N LEU A 19 -8.35 -2.40 7.12
CA LEU A 19 -9.70 -1.83 7.25
C LEU A 19 -10.76 -2.91 7.51
N ARG A 20 -10.52 -4.16 7.11
CA ARG A 20 -11.41 -5.30 7.37
C ARG A 20 -11.38 -5.71 8.84
N GLY A 21 -10.29 -5.42 9.54
CA GLY A 21 -10.06 -5.79 10.92
C GLY A 21 -9.37 -7.14 11.05
N SER A 22 -8.48 -7.27 12.05
CA SER A 22 -7.54 -8.38 12.16
C SER A 22 -8.20 -9.77 12.28
N LYS A 23 -9.43 -9.85 12.82
CA LYS A 23 -10.17 -11.12 12.89
C LYS A 23 -10.46 -11.68 11.49
N ILE A 24 -11.00 -10.85 10.60
CA ILE A 24 -11.33 -11.24 9.22
C ILE A 24 -10.08 -11.73 8.49
N VAL A 25 -8.97 -11.00 8.63
CA VAL A 25 -7.69 -11.38 7.99
C VAL A 25 -7.18 -12.73 8.50
N LYS A 26 -7.24 -12.98 9.82
CA LYS A 26 -6.84 -14.26 10.42
C LYS A 26 -7.74 -15.41 9.98
N ASP A 27 -9.06 -15.18 9.91
CA ASP A 27 -10.01 -16.19 9.44
C ASP A 27 -9.75 -16.57 7.98
N LYS A 28 -9.40 -15.59 7.11
CA LYS A 28 -8.98 -15.86 5.73
C LYS A 28 -7.69 -16.65 5.66
N LEU A 29 -6.68 -16.30 6.45
CA LEU A 29 -5.42 -17.04 6.51
C LEU A 29 -5.65 -18.50 6.95
N ALA A 30 -6.52 -18.73 7.93
CA ALA A 30 -6.92 -20.08 8.36
C ALA A 30 -7.60 -20.87 7.22
N ARG A 31 -8.47 -20.22 6.43
CA ARG A 31 -9.09 -20.86 5.25
C ARG A 31 -8.06 -21.23 4.18
N VAL A 32 -7.05 -20.39 3.94
CA VAL A 32 -5.96 -20.70 3.01
C VAL A 32 -5.18 -21.94 3.48
N LYS A 33 -4.84 -22.01 4.78
CA LYS A 33 -4.20 -23.20 5.37
C LYS A 33 -5.05 -24.46 5.21
N ALA A 34 -6.35 -24.38 5.47
CA ALA A 34 -7.27 -25.51 5.32
C ALA A 34 -7.41 -25.95 3.85
N LYS A 35 -7.33 -25.02 2.89
CA LYS A 35 -7.29 -25.34 1.45
C LYS A 35 -5.97 -26.03 1.08
N TYR A 36 -4.83 -25.52 1.54
CA TYR A 36 -3.51 -26.12 1.29
C TYR A 36 -3.43 -27.58 1.75
N GLN A 37 -3.99 -27.91 2.92
CA GLN A 37 -4.02 -29.28 3.44
C GLN A 37 -4.80 -30.26 2.55
N LYS A 38 -5.71 -29.76 1.70
CA LYS A 38 -6.53 -30.56 0.78
C LYS A 38 -5.95 -30.66 -0.62
N LEU A 39 -4.86 -29.94 -0.91
CA LEU A 39 -4.19 -30.01 -2.20
C LEU A 39 -3.49 -31.36 -2.38
N SER A 40 -3.43 -31.83 -3.62
CA SER A 40 -2.58 -32.96 -3.99
C SER A 40 -1.09 -32.59 -3.84
N GLU A 41 -0.21 -33.60 -3.76
CA GLU A 41 1.23 -33.36 -3.69
C GLU A 41 1.78 -32.60 -4.91
N GLU A 42 1.16 -32.74 -6.08
CA GLU A 42 1.49 -31.97 -7.28
C GLU A 42 1.08 -30.51 -7.13
N GLN A 43 -0.15 -30.25 -6.67
CA GLN A 43 -0.65 -28.89 -6.44
C GLN A 43 0.13 -28.16 -5.34
N LYS A 44 0.63 -28.87 -4.32
CA LYS A 44 1.45 -28.27 -3.27
C LYS A 44 2.81 -27.78 -3.80
N LYS A 45 3.37 -28.41 -4.84
CA LYS A 45 4.64 -27.97 -5.46
C LYS A 45 4.52 -26.61 -6.16
N GLU A 46 3.32 -26.30 -6.67
CA GLU A 46 3.02 -25.03 -7.34
C GLU A 46 2.48 -23.96 -6.36
N PHE A 47 2.19 -24.35 -5.13
CA PHE A 47 1.59 -23.44 -4.14
C PHE A 47 2.64 -22.50 -3.54
N ASP A 48 2.32 -21.21 -3.52
CA ASP A 48 3.13 -20.22 -2.79
C ASP A 48 2.93 -20.38 -1.27
N GLU A 49 3.82 -21.13 -0.62
CA GLU A 49 3.79 -21.39 0.82
C GLU A 49 3.83 -20.13 1.68
N GLU A 50 4.32 -19.01 1.15
CA GLU A 50 4.32 -17.73 1.88
C GLU A 50 2.90 -17.32 2.27
N ARG A 51 1.90 -17.67 1.44
CA ARG A 51 0.46 -17.42 1.69
C ARG A 51 -0.09 -18.14 2.92
N LEU A 52 0.63 -19.11 3.48
CA LEU A 52 0.25 -19.77 4.73
C LEU A 52 0.48 -18.88 5.94
N SER A 53 1.39 -17.92 5.86
CA SER A 53 1.76 -17.06 7.00
C SER A 53 1.60 -15.56 6.72
N ASN A 54 1.64 -15.16 5.45
CA ASN A 54 1.44 -13.80 5.01
C ASN A 54 0.12 -13.66 4.22
N PRO A 55 -0.86 -12.87 4.70
CA PRO A 55 -2.11 -12.63 3.99
C PRO A 55 -1.98 -11.61 2.83
N PHE A 56 -0.81 -11.02 2.60
CA PHE A 56 -0.56 -9.99 1.59
C PHE A 56 0.46 -10.52 0.56
N SER A 57 -0.01 -10.96 -0.61
CA SER A 57 0.85 -11.55 -1.66
C SER A 57 1.89 -10.57 -2.19
N ASP A 58 1.57 -9.29 -2.18
CA ASP A 58 2.36 -8.17 -2.71
C ASP A 58 3.48 -7.67 -1.79
N THR A 59 3.81 -8.42 -0.73
CA THR A 59 4.86 -8.08 0.24
C THR A 59 5.78 -9.28 0.43
N ARG A 60 7.06 -9.13 0.10
CA ARG A 60 8.05 -10.23 0.09
C ARG A 60 9.45 -9.71 0.46
N TYR A 61 10.33 -10.61 0.88
CA TYR A 61 11.76 -10.37 1.01
C TYR A 61 12.54 -11.32 0.09
N PHE A 62 13.76 -10.91 -0.27
CA PHE A 62 14.62 -11.60 -1.22
C PHE A 62 16.03 -11.67 -0.64
N GLY A 63 16.54 -12.89 -0.47
CA GLY A 63 17.86 -13.18 0.07
C GLY A 63 17.82 -13.77 1.49
N ASP A 64 18.84 -13.50 2.32
CA ASP A 64 19.02 -14.19 3.62
C ASP A 64 18.08 -13.63 4.72
N PRO A 65 17.06 -14.41 5.19
CA PRO A 65 16.15 -13.96 6.24
C PRO A 65 16.85 -13.66 7.58
N ASN A 66 18.04 -14.21 7.81
CA ASN A 66 18.78 -14.09 9.06
C ASN A 66 19.76 -12.90 9.08
N LYS A 67 20.00 -12.24 7.94
CA LYS A 67 20.91 -11.10 7.85
C LYS A 67 20.50 -10.01 8.82
N GLN A 68 21.46 -9.53 9.62
CA GLN A 68 21.25 -8.41 10.52
C GLN A 68 21.23 -7.10 9.73
N VAL A 69 20.16 -6.35 9.89
CA VAL A 69 19.97 -5.03 9.29
C VAL A 69 20.26 -3.97 10.35
N LYS A 70 21.25 -3.13 10.07
CA LYS A 70 21.60 -1.92 10.81
C LYS A 70 21.31 -0.67 9.99
N ARG A 71 21.41 -0.75 8.65
CA ARG A 71 21.18 0.37 7.75
C ARG A 71 20.41 -0.08 6.51
N ALA A 72 19.30 0.59 6.23
CA ALA A 72 18.43 0.31 5.09
C ALA A 72 18.33 1.51 4.16
N LEU A 73 18.37 1.27 2.84
CA LEU A 73 17.99 2.24 1.81
C LEU A 73 16.51 1.98 1.47
N ALA A 74 15.64 2.98 1.62
CA ALA A 74 14.20 2.82 1.43
C ALA A 74 13.64 3.83 0.44
N GLY A 75 12.77 3.38 -0.46
CA GLY A 75 12.11 4.22 -1.46
C GLY A 75 10.76 3.66 -1.89
N ILE A 76 10.07 4.39 -2.77
CA ILE A 76 8.79 3.94 -3.34
C ILE A 76 9.04 2.94 -4.47
N ASP A 77 9.82 3.36 -5.47
CA ASP A 77 10.25 2.55 -6.60
C ASP A 77 11.73 2.18 -6.46
N MET A 78 12.04 0.92 -6.20
CA MET A 78 13.44 0.47 -6.08
C MET A 78 13.79 -0.48 -7.23
N GLU A 79 14.34 0.08 -8.31
CA GLU A 79 14.76 -0.67 -9.48
C GLU A 79 16.28 -0.92 -9.49
N THR A 80 16.81 -1.39 -10.61
CA THR A 80 18.26 -1.60 -10.81
C THR A 80 19.08 -0.33 -10.50
N GLY A 81 18.56 0.86 -10.82
CA GLY A 81 19.24 2.13 -10.52
C GLY A 81 19.45 2.35 -9.02
N GLU A 82 18.42 2.10 -8.22
CA GLU A 82 18.46 2.25 -6.77
C GLU A 82 19.31 1.15 -6.11
N VAL A 83 19.34 -0.06 -6.68
CA VAL A 83 20.27 -1.12 -6.25
C VAL A 83 21.72 -0.68 -6.49
N MET A 84 22.03 -0.09 -7.66
CA MET A 84 23.36 0.46 -7.94
C MET A 84 23.72 1.62 -7.00
N LEU A 85 22.75 2.49 -6.67
CA LEU A 85 22.92 3.53 -5.66
C LEU A 85 23.24 2.94 -4.29
N ALA A 86 22.53 1.87 -3.87
CA ALA A 86 22.81 1.17 -2.61
C ALA A 86 24.23 0.61 -2.57
N ASN A 87 24.70 0.03 -3.68
CA ASN A 87 26.08 -0.45 -3.81
C ASN A 87 27.10 0.69 -3.68
N GLU A 88 26.86 1.83 -4.34
CA GLU A 88 27.75 2.99 -4.27
C GLU A 88 27.83 3.57 -2.85
N LEU A 89 26.68 3.74 -2.19
CA LEU A 89 26.62 4.22 -0.81
C LEU A 89 27.31 3.25 0.17
N SER A 90 27.26 1.94 -0.13
CA SER A 90 27.88 0.89 0.68
C SER A 90 29.40 0.97 0.73
N LYS A 91 30.06 1.64 -0.22
CA LYS A 91 31.52 1.87 -0.19
C LYS A 91 31.95 2.72 1.01
N THR A 92 31.07 3.59 1.51
CA THR A 92 31.35 4.43 2.68
C THR A 92 30.79 3.84 3.96
N LYS A 93 29.51 3.42 3.91
CA LYS A 93 28.85 2.76 5.03
C LYS A 93 27.85 1.73 4.49
N PRO A 94 28.01 0.44 4.83
CA PRO A 94 27.22 -0.66 4.26
C PRO A 94 25.71 -0.43 4.33
N ILE A 95 25.01 -0.68 3.22
CA ILE A 95 23.55 -0.86 3.18
C ILE A 95 23.25 -2.35 3.31
N ASP A 96 22.57 -2.74 4.38
CA ASP A 96 22.30 -4.15 4.66
C ASP A 96 21.03 -4.65 3.93
N LEU A 97 20.10 -3.72 3.63
CA LEU A 97 18.81 -4.01 3.05
C LEU A 97 18.31 -2.84 2.18
N VAL A 98 17.82 -3.16 0.98
CA VAL A 98 17.01 -2.25 0.16
C VAL A 98 15.52 -2.53 0.39
N ILE A 99 14.73 -1.51 0.70
CA ILE A 99 13.30 -1.62 0.96
C ILE A 99 12.52 -0.81 -0.09
N SER A 100 11.77 -1.51 -0.93
CA SER A 100 10.79 -0.94 -1.85
C SER A 100 9.42 -0.82 -1.20
N HIS A 101 8.64 0.19 -1.56
CA HIS A 101 7.20 0.14 -1.34
C HIS A 101 6.54 -0.75 -2.39
N HIS A 102 6.75 -0.44 -3.67
CA HIS A 102 6.09 -1.16 -4.75
C HIS A 102 6.60 -2.59 -4.87
N PRO A 103 5.72 -3.54 -5.27
CA PRO A 103 6.04 -4.96 -5.33
C PRO A 103 7.14 -5.27 -6.36
N LEU A 104 7.93 -6.31 -6.07
CA LEU A 104 8.97 -6.84 -6.96
C LEU A 104 8.85 -8.37 -7.03
N GLY A 105 9.37 -8.98 -8.10
CA GLY A 105 9.43 -10.45 -8.20
C GLY A 105 8.04 -11.11 -8.11
N PRO A 106 7.89 -12.21 -7.34
CA PRO A 106 6.61 -12.88 -7.13
C PRO A 106 5.53 -11.98 -6.53
N ALA A 107 5.90 -10.98 -5.72
CA ALA A 107 4.93 -10.04 -5.16
C ALA A 107 4.25 -9.18 -6.25
N LEU A 108 4.99 -8.82 -7.29
CA LEU A 108 4.43 -8.12 -8.46
C LEU A 108 3.69 -9.09 -9.38
N ALA A 109 4.25 -10.29 -9.59
CA ALA A 109 3.65 -11.31 -10.46
C ALA A 109 2.26 -11.76 -9.96
N GLY A 110 2.07 -11.83 -8.63
CA GLY A 110 0.81 -12.15 -7.96
C GLY A 110 0.12 -10.94 -7.34
N LEU A 111 0.29 -9.73 -7.91
CA LEU A 111 -0.32 -8.50 -7.40
C LEU A 111 -1.85 -8.59 -7.34
N ASP A 112 -2.47 -9.28 -8.30
CA ASP A 112 -3.92 -9.44 -8.35
C ASP A 112 -4.48 -10.19 -7.13
N GLU A 113 -3.72 -11.12 -6.54
CA GLU A 113 -4.22 -11.95 -5.44
C GLU A 113 -4.62 -11.15 -4.19
N VAL A 114 -3.96 -10.00 -3.94
CA VAL A 114 -4.27 -9.14 -2.79
C VAL A 114 -5.54 -8.32 -2.99
N MET A 115 -5.99 -8.13 -4.25
CA MET A 115 -7.12 -7.29 -4.59
C MET A 115 -8.46 -7.80 -4.01
N HIS A 116 -8.54 -9.08 -3.64
CA HIS A 116 -9.70 -9.60 -2.88
C HIS A 116 -9.97 -8.84 -1.56
N LEU A 117 -8.99 -8.11 -1.03
CA LEU A 117 -9.18 -7.16 0.08
C LEU A 117 -10.27 -6.13 -0.25
N GLN A 118 -10.28 -5.62 -1.50
CA GLN A 118 -11.19 -4.56 -1.94
C GLN A 118 -12.66 -4.98 -1.82
N VAL A 119 -12.97 -6.24 -2.10
CA VAL A 119 -14.34 -6.80 -2.01
C VAL A 119 -14.97 -6.51 -0.65
N GLU A 120 -14.25 -6.82 0.43
CA GLU A 120 -14.75 -6.67 1.79
C GLU A 120 -14.74 -5.22 2.24
N VAL A 121 -13.79 -4.41 1.74
CA VAL A 121 -13.75 -2.97 2.03
C VAL A 121 -14.94 -2.28 1.38
N LEU A 122 -15.22 -2.53 0.10
CA LEU A 122 -16.40 -2.01 -0.62
C LEU A 122 -17.71 -2.43 0.07
N ALA A 123 -17.80 -3.69 0.49
CA ALA A 123 -18.96 -4.19 1.23
C ALA A 123 -19.18 -3.47 2.57
N LYS A 124 -18.10 -3.12 3.29
CA LYS A 124 -18.20 -2.29 4.50
C LYS A 124 -18.77 -0.90 4.24
N TYR A 125 -18.56 -0.37 3.03
CA TYR A 125 -19.16 0.90 2.62
C TYR A 125 -20.58 0.74 2.06
N GLY A 126 -21.15 -0.47 2.04
CA GLY A 126 -22.54 -0.74 1.69
C GLY A 126 -22.76 -1.22 0.25
N VAL A 127 -21.69 -1.41 -0.53
CA VAL A 127 -21.80 -2.03 -1.86
C VAL A 127 -22.17 -3.51 -1.67
N PRO A 128 -23.17 -4.06 -2.40
CA PRO A 128 -23.51 -5.48 -2.30
C PRO A 128 -22.29 -6.38 -2.56
N ILE A 129 -22.06 -7.35 -1.67
CA ILE A 129 -20.84 -8.19 -1.68
C ILE A 129 -20.65 -8.93 -2.99
N ASN A 130 -21.74 -9.44 -3.59
CA ASN A 130 -21.72 -10.14 -4.87
C ASN A 130 -21.28 -9.23 -6.02
N ILE A 131 -21.69 -7.97 -6.03
CA ILE A 131 -21.29 -6.98 -7.05
C ILE A 131 -19.80 -6.65 -6.88
N ALA A 132 -19.38 -6.37 -5.64
CA ALA A 132 -17.97 -6.08 -5.34
C ALA A 132 -17.07 -7.25 -5.73
N GLU A 133 -17.49 -8.49 -5.45
CA GLU A 133 -16.77 -9.71 -5.81
C GLU A 133 -16.67 -9.89 -7.33
N SER A 134 -17.78 -9.78 -8.06
CA SER A 134 -17.79 -9.94 -9.52
C SER A 134 -16.91 -8.91 -10.24
N LEU A 135 -17.03 -7.63 -9.88
CA LEU A 135 -16.23 -6.57 -10.50
C LEU A 135 -14.75 -6.67 -10.13
N THR A 136 -14.45 -7.02 -8.88
CA THR A 136 -13.05 -7.23 -8.46
C THR A 136 -12.43 -8.40 -9.21
N GLN A 137 -13.18 -9.49 -9.46
CA GLN A 137 -12.66 -10.63 -10.21
C GLN A 137 -12.31 -10.28 -11.66
N ILE A 138 -13.12 -9.45 -12.33
CA ILE A 138 -12.81 -8.94 -13.67
C ILE A 138 -11.49 -8.17 -13.63
N ARG A 139 -11.38 -7.25 -12.66
CA ARG A 139 -10.20 -6.41 -12.51
C ARG A 139 -8.94 -7.21 -12.17
N MET A 140 -9.04 -8.20 -11.31
CA MET A 140 -7.93 -9.10 -10.98
C MET A 140 -7.39 -9.79 -12.23
N ASN A 141 -8.27 -10.30 -13.08
CA ASN A 141 -7.88 -10.95 -14.33
C ASN A 141 -7.20 -9.96 -15.30
N GLU A 142 -7.66 -8.70 -15.36
CA GLU A 142 -6.99 -7.65 -16.14
C GLU A 142 -5.59 -7.34 -15.60
N VAL A 143 -5.46 -7.17 -14.28
CA VAL A 143 -4.19 -6.87 -13.62
C VAL A 143 -3.19 -7.99 -13.84
N SER A 144 -3.60 -9.24 -13.59
CA SER A 144 -2.78 -10.44 -13.84
C SER A 144 -2.24 -10.48 -15.27
N ARG A 145 -3.09 -10.24 -16.28
CA ARG A 145 -2.64 -10.16 -17.69
C ARG A 145 -1.74 -8.97 -17.97
N SER A 146 -1.97 -7.83 -17.31
CA SER A 146 -1.18 -6.62 -17.56
C SER A 146 0.24 -6.71 -17.01
N VAL A 147 0.45 -7.44 -15.90
CA VAL A 147 1.76 -7.62 -15.27
C VAL A 147 2.51 -8.83 -15.81
N SER A 148 1.82 -9.82 -16.39
CA SER A 148 2.43 -11.05 -16.88
C SER A 148 3.63 -10.87 -17.84
N PRO A 149 3.69 -9.87 -18.75
CA PRO A 149 4.84 -9.74 -19.65
C PRO A 149 6.05 -9.01 -19.03
N VAL A 150 5.95 -8.53 -17.79
CA VAL A 150 7.00 -7.72 -17.15
C VAL A 150 8.18 -8.61 -16.71
N ASN A 151 9.39 -8.06 -16.75
CA ASN A 151 10.55 -8.70 -16.12
C ASN A 151 10.52 -8.51 -14.60
N HIS A 152 9.84 -9.41 -13.92
CA HIS A 152 9.60 -9.36 -12.47
C HIS A 152 10.89 -9.39 -11.62
N TYR A 153 11.97 -10.01 -12.11
CA TYR A 153 13.20 -10.24 -11.33
C TYR A 153 14.33 -9.25 -11.62
N LYS A 154 14.14 -8.30 -12.55
CA LYS A 154 15.18 -7.36 -13.01
C LYS A 154 15.99 -6.71 -11.86
N ALA A 155 15.31 -6.14 -10.86
CA ALA A 155 15.97 -5.49 -9.72
C ALA A 155 16.55 -6.50 -8.72
N ILE A 156 15.83 -7.61 -8.50
CA ILE A 156 16.22 -8.67 -7.55
C ILE A 156 17.49 -9.37 -8.02
N ASP A 157 17.60 -9.68 -9.31
CA ASP A 157 18.78 -10.33 -9.89
C ASP A 157 20.00 -9.39 -9.84
N ALA A 158 19.81 -8.10 -10.11
CA ALA A 158 20.88 -7.11 -9.94
C ALA A 158 21.35 -7.04 -8.48
N ALA A 159 20.44 -7.04 -7.52
CA ALA A 159 20.78 -7.01 -6.10
C ALA A 159 21.50 -8.30 -5.67
N LYS A 160 21.06 -9.46 -6.17
CA LYS A 160 21.70 -10.76 -5.95
C LYS A 160 23.15 -10.77 -6.45
N LEU A 161 23.42 -10.24 -7.65
CA LEU A 161 24.78 -10.14 -8.19
C LEU A 161 25.70 -9.27 -7.34
N LEU A 162 25.14 -8.27 -6.65
CA LEU A 162 25.88 -7.33 -5.80
C LEU A 162 25.90 -7.72 -4.32
N GLY A 163 25.29 -8.85 -3.94
CA GLY A 163 25.19 -9.28 -2.54
C GLY A 163 24.33 -8.36 -1.66
N ILE A 164 23.34 -7.69 -2.25
CA ILE A 164 22.43 -6.77 -1.57
C ILE A 164 21.09 -7.48 -1.37
N GLU A 165 20.56 -7.45 -0.15
CA GLU A 165 19.23 -8.01 0.12
C GLU A 165 18.14 -7.00 -0.24
N MET A 166 16.97 -7.51 -0.61
CA MET A 166 15.81 -6.68 -0.93
C MET A 166 14.55 -7.09 -0.15
N MET A 167 13.66 -6.14 0.04
CA MET A 167 12.30 -6.37 0.54
C MET A 167 11.34 -5.40 -0.14
N CYS A 168 10.09 -5.81 -0.37
CA CYS A 168 8.99 -4.92 -0.73
C CYS A 168 7.91 -4.96 0.36
N VAL A 169 7.36 -3.79 0.71
CA VAL A 169 6.30 -3.64 1.71
C VAL A 169 5.19 -2.77 1.12
N HIS A 170 4.19 -3.43 0.55
CA HIS A 170 3.13 -2.78 -0.21
C HIS A 170 1.83 -2.68 0.62
N THR A 171 0.86 -3.61 0.47
CA THR A 171 -0.43 -3.57 1.18
C THR A 171 -0.31 -3.32 2.71
N PRO A 172 0.69 -3.82 3.45
CA PRO A 172 0.87 -3.45 4.85
C PRO A 172 1.10 -1.95 5.10
N ALA A 173 1.88 -1.28 4.25
CA ALA A 173 2.07 0.17 4.28
C ALA A 173 0.76 0.87 3.89
N ASP A 174 0.10 0.44 2.82
CA ASP A 174 -1.18 1.01 2.36
C ASP A 174 -2.29 0.92 3.40
N ASN A 175 -2.43 -0.22 4.06
CA ASN A 175 -3.35 -0.40 5.18
C ASN A 175 -3.09 0.64 6.28
N SER A 176 -1.82 0.97 6.53
CA SER A 176 -1.44 1.99 7.51
C SER A 176 -1.91 3.39 7.06
N VAL A 177 -1.79 3.72 5.77
CA VAL A 177 -2.32 4.96 5.18
C VAL A 177 -3.84 5.00 5.28
N ALA A 178 -4.52 3.94 4.81
CA ALA A 178 -5.97 3.85 4.78
C ALA A 178 -6.57 3.99 6.19
N ASN A 179 -5.98 3.33 7.18
CA ASN A 179 -6.37 3.46 8.58
C ASN A 179 -6.11 4.87 9.13
N TYR A 180 -4.96 5.46 8.81
CA TYR A 180 -4.61 6.81 9.24
C TYR A 180 -5.59 7.86 8.69
N LEU A 181 -5.83 7.86 7.38
CA LEU A 181 -6.78 8.78 6.74
C LEU A 181 -8.20 8.57 7.28
N SER A 182 -8.64 7.32 7.45
CA SER A 182 -9.94 7.00 8.03
C SER A 182 -10.08 7.56 9.46
N LYS A 183 -9.03 7.50 10.28
CA LYS A 183 -9.02 8.07 11.63
C LYS A 183 -9.04 9.59 11.62
N GLU A 184 -8.23 10.24 10.79
CA GLU A 184 -8.19 11.70 10.69
C GLU A 184 -9.53 12.26 10.17
N ILE A 185 -10.14 11.62 9.18
CA ILE A 185 -11.47 11.98 8.67
C ILE A 185 -12.52 11.82 9.78
N ASN A 186 -12.56 10.68 10.47
CA ASN A 186 -13.53 10.45 11.54
C ASN A 186 -13.37 11.41 12.71
N LYS A 187 -12.12 11.71 13.12
CA LYS A 187 -11.81 12.68 14.18
C LYS A 187 -12.31 14.08 13.84
N ASN A 188 -12.25 14.46 12.56
CA ASN A 188 -12.66 15.79 12.08
C ASN A 188 -14.08 15.81 11.50
N LYS A 189 -14.84 14.71 11.58
CA LYS A 189 -16.13 14.52 10.88
C LYS A 189 -17.11 15.69 11.05
N LYS A 190 -17.20 16.30 12.24
CA LYS A 190 -18.09 17.44 12.50
C LYS A 190 -17.75 18.71 11.72
N LYS A 191 -16.50 18.84 11.24
CA LYS A 191 -15.99 19.98 10.47
C LYS A 191 -15.93 19.69 8.96
N LEU A 192 -16.24 18.47 8.54
CA LEU A 192 -16.16 18.04 7.15
C LEU A 192 -17.57 18.08 6.55
N VAL A 193 -17.94 19.22 5.96
CA VAL A 193 -19.24 19.42 5.33
C VAL A 193 -19.07 19.42 3.81
N TYR A 194 -18.12 20.21 3.31
CA TYR A 194 -17.87 20.41 1.89
C TYR A 194 -16.55 19.77 1.44
N VAL A 195 -16.43 19.50 0.13
CA VAL A 195 -15.23 18.93 -0.47
C VAL A 195 -13.97 19.75 -0.13
N ASP A 196 -14.09 21.08 -0.08
CA ASP A 196 -12.99 21.96 0.31
C ASP A 196 -12.48 21.72 1.75
N ASP A 197 -13.36 21.35 2.69
CA ASP A 197 -12.97 21.04 4.07
C ASP A 197 -12.06 19.81 4.12
N LEU A 198 -12.38 18.80 3.30
CA LEU A 198 -11.55 17.59 3.18
C LEU A 198 -10.21 17.91 2.52
N LEU A 199 -10.19 18.71 1.46
CA LEU A 199 -8.95 19.15 0.82
C LEU A 199 -8.07 19.92 1.81
N LYS A 200 -8.65 20.84 2.59
CA LYS A 200 -7.94 21.58 3.66
C LYS A 200 -7.38 20.63 4.71
N LEU A 201 -8.16 19.66 5.18
CA LEU A 201 -7.71 18.65 6.14
C LEU A 201 -6.50 17.87 5.59
N LEU A 202 -6.58 17.34 4.36
CA LEU A 202 -5.47 16.59 3.76
C LEU A 202 -4.22 17.47 3.63
N LYS A 203 -4.37 18.73 3.23
CA LYS A 203 -3.25 19.69 3.13
C LYS A 203 -2.58 20.03 4.48
N THR A 204 -3.12 19.57 5.61
CA THR A 204 -2.44 19.69 6.93
C THR A 204 -1.47 18.55 7.24
N ILE A 205 -1.52 17.45 6.47
CA ILE A 205 -0.66 16.29 6.69
C ILE A 205 0.74 16.58 6.11
N PRO A 206 1.84 16.36 6.86
CA PRO A 206 3.19 16.77 6.45
C PRO A 206 3.65 16.22 5.10
N GLU A 207 3.39 14.95 4.82
CA GLU A 207 3.76 14.33 3.53
C GLU A 207 3.00 14.98 2.36
N TYR A 208 1.73 15.31 2.55
CA TYR A 208 0.94 16.03 1.54
C TYR A 208 1.41 17.48 1.38
N GLN A 209 1.83 18.15 2.46
CA GLN A 209 2.42 19.49 2.37
C GLN A 209 3.69 19.51 1.51
N GLU A 210 4.54 18.50 1.66
CA GLU A 210 5.73 18.38 0.83
C GLU A 210 5.38 18.07 -0.63
N ALA A 211 4.42 17.17 -0.86
CA ALA A 211 3.94 16.89 -2.22
C ALA A 211 3.30 18.10 -2.92
N ILE A 212 2.66 19.01 -2.19
CA ILE A 212 2.15 20.27 -2.77
C ILE A 212 3.31 21.09 -3.38
N LYS A 213 4.46 21.19 -2.70
CA LYS A 213 5.64 21.89 -3.23
C LYS A 213 6.19 21.23 -4.49
N GLN A 214 5.99 19.92 -4.59
CA GLN A 214 6.36 19.09 -5.75
C GLN A 214 5.27 19.04 -6.83
N LYS A 215 4.19 19.85 -6.69
CA LYS A 215 3.01 19.87 -7.60
C LYS A 215 2.24 18.54 -7.68
N ALA A 216 2.38 17.69 -6.67
CA ALA A 216 1.76 16.36 -6.57
C ALA A 216 0.84 16.20 -5.34
N GLY A 217 0.41 17.32 -4.74
CA GLY A 217 -0.43 17.32 -3.55
C GLY A 217 -1.92 17.00 -3.79
N PRO A 218 -2.74 16.99 -2.73
CA PRO A 218 -4.16 16.68 -2.80
C PRO A 218 -4.93 17.56 -3.78
N ARG A 219 -5.74 16.94 -4.65
CA ARG A 219 -6.50 17.59 -5.72
C ARG A 219 -7.87 16.94 -5.94
N LEU A 220 -8.80 17.74 -6.48
CA LEU A 220 -10.13 17.29 -6.86
C LEU A 220 -10.13 16.89 -8.34
N PHE A 221 -10.54 15.67 -8.65
CA PHE A 221 -10.62 15.14 -10.01
C PHE A 221 -12.02 15.23 -10.60
N THR A 222 -13.04 15.06 -9.77
CA THR A 222 -14.45 15.22 -10.14
C THR A 222 -15.19 15.93 -9.01
N GLY A 223 -16.25 16.64 -9.35
CA GLY A 223 -17.02 17.43 -8.38
C GLY A 223 -16.60 18.88 -8.30
N LYS A 224 -17.00 19.57 -7.22
CA LYS A 224 -16.63 20.97 -6.97
C LYS A 224 -16.33 21.19 -5.49
N PRO A 225 -15.45 22.15 -5.13
CA PRO A 225 -15.07 22.41 -3.74
C PRO A 225 -16.24 22.73 -2.80
N ASP A 226 -17.30 23.36 -3.32
CA ASP A 226 -18.51 23.77 -2.61
C ASP A 226 -19.60 22.69 -2.55
N ARG A 227 -19.37 21.50 -3.11
CA ARG A 227 -20.30 20.35 -2.98
C ARG A 227 -20.20 19.73 -1.59
N TYR A 228 -21.32 19.21 -1.10
CA TYR A 228 -21.35 18.39 0.10
C TYR A 228 -20.55 17.09 -0.09
N LEU A 229 -19.83 16.67 0.95
CA LEU A 229 -19.04 15.44 0.93
C LEU A 229 -19.90 14.17 0.86
N GLY A 230 -21.05 14.18 1.51
CA GLY A 230 -21.82 12.97 1.77
C GLY A 230 -21.00 11.95 2.58
N LYS A 231 -21.27 10.65 2.37
CA LYS A 231 -20.44 9.59 2.95
C LYS A 231 -19.10 9.52 2.22
N ILE A 232 -18.01 9.63 2.98
CA ILE A 232 -16.63 9.57 2.47
C ILE A 232 -16.15 8.11 2.52
N ALA A 233 -15.62 7.62 1.42
CA ALA A 233 -15.06 6.28 1.29
C ALA A 233 -13.55 6.33 1.04
N VAL A 234 -12.78 5.64 1.89
CA VAL A 234 -11.32 5.48 1.77
C VAL A 234 -11.03 4.09 1.19
N THR A 235 -11.51 3.84 -0.02
CA THR A 235 -11.50 2.51 -0.67
C THR A 235 -10.34 2.31 -1.64
N GLU A 236 -9.77 3.39 -2.17
CA GLU A 236 -8.71 3.36 -3.21
C GLU A 236 -7.36 3.85 -2.67
N ILE A 237 -7.08 3.44 -1.42
CA ILE A 237 -5.80 3.67 -0.73
C ILE A 237 -5.06 2.36 -0.46
N THR A 238 -5.76 1.21 -0.49
CA THR A 238 -5.19 -0.11 -0.20
C THR A 238 -5.90 -1.18 -1.03
N GLY A 239 -5.28 -2.35 -1.13
CA GLY A 239 -5.79 -3.49 -1.88
C GLY A 239 -5.11 -3.69 -3.22
N GLY A 240 -3.82 -3.37 -3.32
CA GLY A 240 -2.96 -3.69 -4.47
C GLY A 240 -2.96 -2.64 -5.57
N THR A 241 -4.10 -2.29 -6.16
CA THR A 241 -4.17 -1.27 -7.23
C THR A 241 -5.60 -0.74 -7.41
N ALA A 242 -5.82 0.14 -8.39
CA ALA A 242 -7.15 0.67 -8.69
C ALA A 242 -8.16 -0.46 -9.04
N GLY A 243 -9.38 -0.33 -8.50
CA GLY A 243 -10.49 -1.24 -8.74
C GLY A 243 -11.07 -1.16 -10.16
N HIS A 244 -12.18 -1.89 -10.39
CA HIS A 244 -12.89 -1.83 -11.67
C HIS A 244 -13.65 -0.51 -11.82
N LYS A 245 -13.59 0.15 -12.98
CA LYS A 245 -14.23 1.46 -13.20
C LYS A 245 -15.75 1.46 -12.98
N ASP A 246 -16.43 0.38 -13.31
CA ASP A 246 -17.89 0.28 -13.11
C ASP A 246 -18.32 0.25 -11.63
N ILE A 247 -17.38 0.16 -10.68
CA ILE A 247 -17.71 0.16 -9.25
C ILE A 247 -18.33 1.49 -8.79
N TYR A 248 -18.01 2.60 -9.45
CA TYR A 248 -18.40 3.94 -9.01
C TYR A 248 -19.91 4.14 -8.98
N GLN A 249 -20.65 3.61 -9.95
CA GLN A 249 -22.11 3.69 -9.94
C GLN A 249 -22.70 2.93 -8.75
N HIS A 250 -22.13 1.77 -8.41
CA HIS A 250 -22.56 0.98 -7.25
C HIS A 250 -22.17 1.64 -5.92
N MET A 251 -21.04 2.34 -5.88
CA MET A 251 -20.65 3.17 -4.74
C MET A 251 -21.63 4.32 -4.51
N ALA A 252 -22.01 5.04 -5.57
CA ALA A 252 -23.02 6.09 -5.50
C ALA A 252 -24.37 5.54 -5.00
N ASN A 253 -24.81 4.41 -5.53
CA ASN A 253 -26.05 3.74 -5.10
C ASN A 253 -26.00 3.29 -3.63
N ALA A 254 -24.81 2.99 -3.08
CA ALA A 254 -24.59 2.69 -1.67
C ALA A 254 -24.55 3.94 -0.76
N GLY A 255 -24.83 5.12 -1.32
CA GLY A 255 -24.87 6.40 -0.61
C GLY A 255 -23.50 7.05 -0.40
N ILE A 256 -22.45 6.59 -1.10
CA ILE A 256 -21.13 7.24 -1.09
C ILE A 256 -21.22 8.52 -1.91
N GLY A 257 -20.79 9.64 -1.33
CA GLY A 257 -20.75 10.94 -2.01
C GLY A 257 -19.33 11.37 -2.39
N THR A 258 -18.32 10.86 -1.69
CA THR A 258 -16.91 11.21 -1.93
C THR A 258 -16.02 9.99 -1.80
N VAL A 259 -15.09 9.80 -2.73
CA VAL A 259 -14.04 8.79 -2.66
C VAL A 259 -12.69 9.48 -2.48
N VAL A 260 -11.90 8.99 -1.53
CA VAL A 260 -10.51 9.38 -1.35
C VAL A 260 -9.62 8.29 -1.95
N ALA A 261 -8.81 8.67 -2.94
CA ALA A 261 -7.93 7.78 -3.69
C ALA A 261 -6.50 8.34 -3.74
N MET A 262 -5.51 7.49 -4.03
CA MET A 262 -4.11 7.91 -4.19
C MET A 262 -3.81 8.43 -5.59
N HIS A 263 -4.42 7.78 -6.59
CA HIS A 263 -4.30 8.07 -8.02
C HIS A 263 -5.55 7.57 -8.75
N MET A 264 -5.77 8.02 -9.99
CA MET A 264 -6.90 7.56 -10.82
C MET A 264 -6.58 7.76 -12.30
N LYS A 265 -6.97 6.81 -13.16
CA LYS A 265 -6.86 6.93 -14.62
C LYS A 265 -8.06 7.70 -15.19
N GLU A 266 -7.92 8.18 -16.43
CA GLU A 266 -8.98 8.98 -17.07
C GLU A 266 -10.30 8.20 -17.22
N GLU A 267 -10.25 6.94 -17.65
CA GLU A 267 -11.46 6.11 -17.77
C GLU A 267 -12.20 5.92 -16.43
N HIS A 268 -11.46 5.81 -15.32
CA HIS A 268 -12.04 5.72 -13.97
C HIS A 268 -12.64 7.06 -13.55
N ARG A 269 -11.96 8.17 -13.87
CA ARG A 269 -12.43 9.53 -13.60
C ARG A 269 -13.76 9.79 -14.30
N GLU A 270 -13.88 9.41 -15.57
CA GLU A 270 -15.12 9.55 -16.35
C GLU A 270 -16.28 8.75 -15.75
N GLU A 271 -16.06 7.50 -15.36
CA GLU A 271 -17.11 6.69 -14.72
C GLU A 271 -17.51 7.23 -13.34
N ALA A 272 -16.55 7.73 -12.56
CA ALA A 272 -16.83 8.39 -11.28
C ALA A 272 -17.64 9.69 -11.45
N GLU A 273 -17.35 10.46 -12.50
CA GLU A 273 -18.08 11.67 -12.85
C GLU A 273 -19.52 11.36 -13.29
N LYS A 274 -19.72 10.34 -14.14
CA LYS A 274 -21.05 9.84 -14.54
C LYS A 274 -21.87 9.37 -13.33
N ALA A 275 -21.21 8.80 -12.32
CA ALA A 275 -21.82 8.39 -11.06
C ALA A 275 -22.04 9.55 -10.06
N TYR A 276 -21.74 10.80 -10.44
CA TYR A 276 -21.88 12.01 -9.63
C TYR A 276 -21.06 12.01 -8.33
N LEU A 277 -19.99 11.23 -8.26
CA LEU A 277 -19.11 11.18 -7.11
C LEU A 277 -18.14 12.37 -7.11
N ASN A 278 -17.77 12.82 -5.91
CA ASN A 278 -16.58 13.66 -5.74
C ASN A 278 -15.35 12.75 -5.59
N ILE A 279 -14.34 12.92 -6.42
CA ILE A 279 -13.09 12.17 -6.34
C ILE A 279 -11.96 13.07 -5.85
N VAL A 280 -11.51 12.83 -4.62
CA VAL A 280 -10.35 13.51 -4.02
C VAL A 280 -9.13 12.61 -4.14
N ILE A 281 -8.17 13.04 -4.97
CA ILE A 281 -6.88 12.38 -5.12
C ILE A 281 -5.92 12.97 -4.10
N ALA A 282 -5.52 12.18 -3.10
CA ALA A 282 -4.63 12.62 -2.04
C ALA A 282 -3.16 12.79 -2.50
N GLY A 283 -2.76 12.07 -3.56
CA GLY A 283 -1.42 12.08 -4.14
C GLY A 283 -0.69 10.77 -3.85
N HIS A 284 -0.15 10.14 -4.90
CA HIS A 284 0.40 8.78 -4.86
C HIS A 284 1.62 8.66 -3.92
N MET A 285 2.75 9.22 -4.33
CA MET A 285 4.01 9.14 -3.58
C MET A 285 3.89 9.59 -2.12
N ALA A 286 3.11 10.64 -1.84
CA ALA A 286 2.90 11.11 -0.48
C ALA A 286 2.04 10.17 0.36
N SER A 287 1.05 9.53 -0.25
CA SER A 287 0.23 8.53 0.45
C SER A 287 1.07 7.31 0.78
N ASP A 288 1.81 6.75 -0.19
CA ASP A 288 2.73 5.63 0.03
C ASP A 288 3.76 5.96 1.10
N SER A 289 4.30 7.20 1.03
CA SER A 289 5.25 7.71 2.02
C SER A 289 4.69 7.76 3.43
N ILE A 290 3.41 8.09 3.63
CA ILE A 290 2.77 8.05 4.96
C ILE A 290 2.84 6.62 5.53
N GLY A 291 2.48 5.62 4.72
CA GLY A 291 2.46 4.22 5.13
C GLY A 291 3.86 3.70 5.44
N MET A 292 4.78 3.97 4.51
CA MET A 292 6.20 3.65 4.67
C MET A 292 6.80 4.34 5.89
N ASN A 293 6.48 5.61 6.15
CA ASN A 293 6.96 6.33 7.34
C ASN A 293 6.54 5.64 8.64
N MET A 294 5.29 5.15 8.73
CA MET A 294 4.81 4.43 9.92
C MET A 294 5.56 3.11 10.14
N PHE A 295 5.84 2.38 9.06
CA PHE A 295 6.63 1.15 9.13
C PHE A 295 8.10 1.43 9.48
N LEU A 296 8.74 2.36 8.77
CA LEU A 296 10.16 2.71 8.93
C LEU A 296 10.44 3.34 10.30
N ASP A 297 9.49 4.07 10.87
CA ASP A 297 9.60 4.59 12.25
C ASP A 297 9.73 3.45 13.28
N GLU A 298 9.09 2.30 13.06
CA GLU A 298 9.25 1.14 13.92
C GLU A 298 10.64 0.49 13.79
N LEU A 299 11.27 0.57 12.61
CA LEU A 299 12.65 0.13 12.41
C LEU A 299 13.65 1.07 13.09
N VAL A 300 13.45 2.39 12.95
CA VAL A 300 14.27 3.42 13.59
C VAL A 300 14.23 3.29 15.12
N LYS A 301 13.05 3.04 15.71
CA LYS A 301 12.92 2.80 17.17
C LYS A 301 13.75 1.60 17.65
N ARG A 302 14.04 0.65 16.76
CA ARG A 302 14.82 -0.57 17.03
C ARG A 302 16.28 -0.46 16.57
N GLY A 303 16.73 0.76 16.26
CA GLY A 303 18.13 1.06 15.96
C GLY A 303 18.54 0.88 14.50
N VAL A 304 17.60 0.65 13.58
CA VAL A 304 17.90 0.61 12.14
C VAL A 304 17.97 2.03 11.60
N GLU A 305 19.10 2.40 11.00
CA GLU A 305 19.24 3.63 10.23
C GLU A 305 18.50 3.49 8.89
N VAL A 306 17.72 4.50 8.50
CA VAL A 306 16.96 4.51 7.24
C VAL A 306 17.38 5.71 6.40
N ILE A 307 17.80 5.44 5.17
CA ILE A 307 18.10 6.46 4.15
C ILE A 307 16.95 6.49 3.16
N PRO A 308 16.22 7.62 3.03
CA PRO A 308 15.16 7.74 2.05
C PRO A 308 15.72 8.06 0.65
N CYS A 309 15.12 7.46 -0.38
CA CYS A 309 15.35 7.79 -1.78
C CYS A 309 14.10 7.50 -2.63
N SER A 310 14.20 7.66 -3.95
CA SER A 310 13.20 7.24 -4.94
C SER A 310 11.73 7.53 -4.56
N GLY A 311 11.38 8.82 -4.47
CA GLY A 311 10.03 9.27 -4.19
C GLY A 311 9.59 9.23 -2.72
N LEU A 312 10.34 8.60 -1.81
CA LEU A 312 9.97 8.52 -0.40
C LEU A 312 10.12 9.88 0.30
N ILE A 313 8.98 10.51 0.62
CA ILE A 313 8.89 11.72 1.45
C ILE A 313 9.01 11.30 2.91
N ARG A 314 10.25 11.32 3.44
CA ARG A 314 10.51 10.90 4.82
C ARG A 314 10.05 11.95 5.83
N TYR A 315 9.03 11.62 6.61
CA TYR A 315 8.60 12.36 7.78
C TYR A 315 8.52 11.44 9.01
N SER A 316 9.51 11.55 9.91
CA SER A 316 9.55 10.69 11.09
C SER A 316 8.67 11.24 12.22
N ARG A 317 7.81 10.37 12.74
CA ARG A 317 6.95 10.61 13.91
C ARG A 317 7.58 10.07 15.19
N VAL A 318 8.80 9.54 15.14
CA VAL A 318 9.57 9.13 16.33
C VAL A 318 10.01 10.38 17.08
N LYS A 319 9.59 10.53 18.34
CA LYS A 319 10.11 11.59 19.21
C LYS A 319 11.61 11.36 19.39
N LYS A 320 12.45 12.24 18.84
CA LYS A 320 13.87 12.24 19.21
C LYS A 320 13.95 12.50 20.71
N SER A 321 14.45 11.53 21.46
CA SER A 321 14.92 11.78 22.82
C SER A 321 15.88 12.97 22.75
N LYS A 322 15.53 14.08 23.40
CA LYS A 322 16.49 15.15 23.63
C LYS A 322 17.61 14.52 24.47
N ASN A 323 18.82 14.47 23.91
CA ASN A 323 20.10 14.12 24.53
C ASN A 323 20.55 12.65 24.35
N LYS A 324 21.45 12.44 23.39
CA LYS A 324 22.87 12.19 23.66
C LYS A 324 23.68 12.96 22.60
N ARG A 325 24.11 14.17 22.95
CA ARG A 325 25.26 14.84 22.34
C ARG A 325 26.50 14.34 23.04
#